data_AF-A0A2H0DBK0-F1
#
_entry.id   AF-A0A2H0DBK0-F1
#
_cell.length_a   1.000
_cell.length_b   1.000
_cell.length_c   1.000
_cell.angle_alpha   90.00
_cell.angle_beta   90.00
_cell.angle_gamma   90.00
#
_symmetry.space_group_name_H-M   'P 1'
#
loop_
_entity.id
_entity.type
_entity.pdbx_description
1 polymer ?
#
loop_
_entity_poly.entity_id
_entity_poly.type
_entity_poly.pdbx_seq_one_letter_code
_entity_poly.pdbx_strand_id
1 'polypeptide(L)'
;MHLRRSSQNKISNTLIVGWPKTGVYVDGTQTNKDLKDGLWWFKNGIIAGAAKSLDSTKGVAGFDYSNWFTSNNNRYYDNNDAAALSNPFFLSHPNALPKAGSPALTGGAVPPGDGFFDATATFVGAFGTEDWTSSWSTIKMTPVVSSINEELATTQIPAKFELSQNYPNPFNPATTIRFSLPQAGAVKLTVYNLLGQVVTTLVNGYREAGTYNVNWDASNLSTGIYIYRVEANSFSLTKKMTLLK
;
A
#
# COMPACT_ATOMS: atom_id res chain seq x y z
N MET A 1 4.75 16.30 22.06
CA MET A 1 3.43 16.77 21.57
C MET A 1 3.06 18.04 22.32
N HIS A 2 2.61 19.12 21.67
CA HIS A 2 2.19 20.37 22.34
C HIS A 2 0.67 20.53 22.21
N LEU A 3 -0.04 20.38 23.32
CA LEU A 3 -1.48 20.58 23.41
C LEU A 3 -1.78 22.02 23.85
N ARG A 4 -2.49 22.79 23.01
CA ARG A 4 -2.81 24.21 23.25
C ARG A 4 -4.30 24.42 23.56
N ARG A 5 -4.58 25.65 24.02
CA ARG A 5 -5.80 26.19 24.65
C ARG A 5 -7.13 25.54 24.23
N SER A 6 -7.91 25.16 25.25
CA SER A 6 -9.29 24.65 25.18
C SER A 6 -9.46 23.32 24.45
N SER A 7 -8.50 22.41 24.63
CA SER A 7 -8.55 21.09 24.01
C SER A 7 -8.84 19.99 25.04
N GLN A 8 -10.01 19.34 24.88
CA GLN A 8 -10.45 18.18 25.64
C GLN A 8 -10.19 16.90 24.86
N ASN A 9 -8.96 16.73 24.36
CA ASN A 9 -8.62 15.54 23.60
C ASN A 9 -8.84 14.25 24.46
N LYS A 10 -8.78 13.09 23.83
CA LYS A 10 -8.80 11.81 24.54
C LYS A 10 -7.81 10.91 23.84
N ILE A 11 -6.74 10.51 24.52
CA ILE A 11 -5.69 9.67 23.92
C ILE A 11 -5.61 8.36 24.70
N SER A 12 -5.96 7.27 24.04
CA SER A 12 -5.81 5.90 24.54
C SER A 12 -4.81 5.12 23.71
N ASN A 13 -4.22 4.07 24.29
CA ASN A 13 -3.53 3.01 23.55
C ASN A 13 -2.52 3.58 22.56
N THR A 14 -1.67 4.49 23.04
CA THR A 14 -0.74 5.26 22.19
C THR A 14 0.70 5.04 22.64
N LEU A 15 1.59 4.88 21.67
CA LEU A 15 3.03 4.87 21.88
C LEU A 15 3.65 6.16 21.34
N ILE A 16 4.33 6.92 22.20
CA ILE A 16 5.10 8.12 21.82
C ILE A 16 6.57 7.80 22.04
N VAL A 17 7.35 7.75 20.96
CA VAL A 17 8.78 7.41 20.95
C VAL A 17 9.56 8.43 20.12
N GLY A 18 10.81 8.71 20.51
CA GLY A 18 11.73 9.56 19.73
C GLY A 18 11.47 11.07 19.79
N TRP A 19 10.53 11.54 20.63
CA TRP A 19 10.13 12.95 20.77
C TRP A 19 11.04 13.67 21.80
N PRO A 20 11.21 15.02 21.79
CA PRO A 20 12.23 15.73 22.57
C PRO A 20 12.00 15.60 24.08
N LYS A 21 12.98 16.06 24.87
CA LYS A 21 13.11 15.91 26.32
C LYS A 21 11.87 16.24 27.17
N THR A 22 10.83 16.90 26.66
CA THR A 22 9.68 17.36 27.47
C THR A 22 8.42 16.51 27.37
N GLY A 23 8.40 15.41 26.59
CA GLY A 23 7.25 14.50 26.53
C GLY A 23 5.97 15.14 25.96
N VAL A 24 4.85 15.03 26.68
CA VAL A 24 3.58 15.70 26.35
C VAL A 24 3.50 17.04 27.08
N TYR A 25 3.53 18.12 26.32
CA TYR A 25 3.51 19.48 26.82
C TYR A 25 2.09 20.05 26.79
N VAL A 26 1.54 20.36 27.96
CA VAL A 26 0.18 20.87 28.16
C VAL A 26 0.24 22.38 28.41
N ASP A 27 -0.41 23.17 27.57
CA ASP A 27 -0.34 24.62 27.64
C ASP A 27 -1.72 25.28 27.76
N GLY A 28 -1.77 26.32 28.60
CA GLY A 28 -2.97 27.06 28.96
C GLY A 28 -3.63 26.59 30.27
N THR A 29 -4.13 27.56 31.06
CA THR A 29 -4.77 27.29 32.36
C THR A 29 -5.99 26.39 32.23
N GLN A 30 -6.83 26.60 31.20
CA GLN A 30 -8.03 25.80 30.99
C GLN A 30 -7.70 24.34 30.63
N THR A 31 -6.74 24.10 29.75
CA THR A 31 -6.32 22.73 29.37
C THR A 31 -5.79 21.95 30.59
N ASN A 32 -5.04 22.62 31.47
CA ASN A 32 -4.57 22.00 32.72
C ASN A 32 -5.70 21.76 33.72
N LYS A 33 -6.71 22.65 33.76
CA LYS A 33 -7.91 22.45 34.56
C LYS A 33 -8.72 21.25 34.03
N ASP A 34 -8.92 21.17 32.72
CA ASP A 34 -9.63 20.05 32.07
C ASP A 34 -8.91 18.72 32.28
N LEU A 35 -7.57 18.72 32.28
CA LEU A 35 -6.74 17.57 32.66
C LEU A 35 -6.99 17.12 34.10
N LYS A 36 -6.98 18.08 35.04
CA LYS A 36 -7.22 17.82 36.47
C LYS A 36 -8.64 17.33 36.74
N ASP A 37 -9.62 17.91 36.05
CA ASP A 37 -11.04 17.60 36.19
C ASP A 37 -11.44 16.33 35.40
N GLY A 38 -10.50 15.72 34.65
CA GLY A 38 -10.70 14.47 33.90
C GLY A 38 -11.45 14.63 32.57
N LEU A 39 -11.67 15.86 32.11
CA LEU A 39 -12.31 16.17 30.82
C LEU A 39 -11.40 15.85 29.63
N TRP A 40 -10.08 15.97 29.82
CA TRP A 40 -9.03 15.46 28.92
C TRP A 40 -8.29 14.31 29.61
N TRP A 41 -7.90 13.27 28.87
CA TRP A 41 -7.13 12.16 29.43
C TRP A 41 -6.15 11.51 28.45
N PHE A 42 -5.11 10.90 29.03
CA PHE A 42 -4.14 10.04 28.37
C PHE A 42 -4.10 8.72 29.17
N LYS A 43 -4.44 7.60 28.54
CA LYS A 43 -4.58 6.30 29.22
C LYS A 43 -3.95 5.18 28.41
N ASN A 44 -3.47 4.15 29.10
CA ASN A 44 -2.88 2.97 28.48
C ASN A 44 -1.86 3.33 27.40
N GLY A 45 -1.02 4.33 27.65
CA GLY A 45 0.00 4.76 26.71
C GLY A 45 1.40 4.61 27.28
N ILE A 46 2.37 4.66 26.38
CA ILE A 46 3.79 4.65 26.71
C ILE A 46 4.44 5.89 26.11
N ILE A 47 5.25 6.58 26.91
CA ILE A 47 6.18 7.60 26.45
C ILE A 47 7.59 7.06 26.67
N ALA A 48 8.40 7.00 25.63
CA ALA A 48 9.80 6.56 25.71
C ALA A 48 10.74 7.54 24.99
N GLY A 49 11.92 7.75 25.57
CA GLY A 49 12.93 8.68 25.05
C GLY A 49 12.69 10.16 25.35
N ALA A 50 11.77 10.49 26.25
CA ALA A 50 11.55 11.84 26.75
C ALA A 50 12.15 11.98 28.16
N ALA A 51 12.52 13.18 28.61
CA ALA A 51 13.03 13.41 29.97
C ALA A 51 11.93 13.70 31.00
N LYS A 52 10.67 13.83 30.55
CA LYS A 52 9.46 13.93 31.38
C LYS A 52 8.30 13.20 30.70
N SER A 53 7.33 12.73 31.49
CA SER A 53 6.06 12.20 30.98
C SER A 53 5.17 13.34 30.47
N LEU A 54 4.79 14.26 31.36
CA LEU A 54 4.04 15.48 31.07
C LEU A 54 4.75 16.73 31.62
N ASP A 55 4.51 17.88 30.99
CA ASP A 55 5.03 19.17 31.44
C ASP A 55 4.07 20.34 31.09
N SER A 56 4.17 21.49 31.77
CA SER A 56 3.26 22.64 31.54
C SER A 56 3.86 24.03 31.88
N THR A 57 3.54 25.05 31.06
CA THR A 57 3.85 26.48 31.32
C THR A 57 2.88 27.19 32.25
N LYS A 58 1.67 26.67 32.42
CA LYS A 58 0.52 27.35 33.05
C LYS A 58 -0.24 26.40 33.97
N GLY A 59 0.51 25.59 34.71
CA GLY A 59 -0.04 24.52 35.53
C GLY A 59 -1.02 24.99 36.60
N VAL A 60 -1.82 24.05 37.11
CA VAL A 60 -2.77 24.29 38.19
C VAL A 60 -2.08 23.99 39.52
N ALA A 61 -2.25 24.86 40.52
CA ALA A 61 -1.69 24.65 41.85
C ALA A 61 -2.16 23.30 42.44
N GLY A 62 -1.22 22.57 43.05
CA GLY A 62 -1.49 21.27 43.68
C GLY A 62 -1.83 20.14 42.70
N PHE A 63 -1.50 20.27 41.42
CA PHE A 63 -1.69 19.21 40.43
C PHE A 63 -0.34 18.55 40.09
N ASP A 64 -0.22 17.26 40.43
CA ASP A 64 0.95 16.44 40.13
C ASP A 64 0.76 15.67 38.83
N TYR A 65 1.40 16.15 37.76
CA TYR A 65 1.33 15.56 36.44
C TYR A 65 1.93 14.16 36.38
N SER A 66 2.99 13.89 37.15
CA SER A 66 3.68 12.60 37.12
C SER A 66 2.80 11.53 37.76
N ASN A 67 2.31 11.81 38.97
CA ASN A 67 1.39 10.91 39.67
C ASN A 67 0.06 10.74 38.93
N TRP A 68 -0.46 11.81 38.32
CA TRP A 68 -1.65 11.71 37.48
C TRP A 68 -1.40 10.78 36.28
N PHE A 69 -0.25 10.89 35.62
CA PHE A 69 0.09 10.07 34.46
C PHE A 69 0.20 8.58 34.82
N THR A 70 0.93 8.25 35.89
CA THR A 70 1.11 6.86 36.34
C THR A 70 -0.19 6.24 36.86
N SER A 71 -1.04 7.02 37.53
CA SER A 71 -2.37 6.56 38.01
C SER A 71 -3.32 6.14 36.87
N ASN A 72 -3.06 6.60 35.65
CA ASN A 72 -3.80 6.22 34.44
C ASN A 72 -3.19 4.99 33.72
N ASN A 73 -2.37 4.20 34.43
CA ASN A 73 -1.69 3.01 33.92
C ASN A 73 -0.78 3.31 32.71
N ASN A 74 -0.25 4.53 32.64
CA ASN A 74 0.70 4.90 31.61
C ASN A 74 2.13 4.65 32.08
N ARG A 75 3.00 4.34 31.12
CA ARG A 75 4.40 4.07 31.38
C ARG A 75 5.27 5.15 30.77
N TYR A 76 6.33 5.49 31.47
CA TYR A 76 7.28 6.49 31.05
C TYR A 76 8.69 5.93 31.14
N TYR A 77 9.47 6.16 30.10
CA TYR A 77 10.86 5.76 29.98
C TYR A 77 11.69 6.90 29.40
N ASP A 78 12.88 7.12 29.96
CA ASP A 78 13.81 8.15 29.51
C ASP A 78 14.66 7.74 28.30
N ASN A 79 14.73 6.44 28.01
CA ASN A 79 15.35 5.88 26.82
C ASN A 79 14.31 5.33 25.82
N ASN A 80 14.55 5.51 24.52
CA ASN A 80 13.77 4.91 23.44
C ASN A 80 13.83 3.38 23.44
N ASP A 81 14.98 2.79 23.78
CA ASP A 81 15.15 1.33 23.72
C ASP A 81 14.28 0.59 24.73
N ALA A 82 13.84 1.28 25.79
CA ALA A 82 12.96 0.72 26.81
C ALA A 82 11.56 0.38 26.26
N ALA A 83 11.14 1.00 25.15
CA ALA A 83 9.94 0.56 24.44
C ALA A 83 10.12 -0.80 23.74
N ALA A 84 11.36 -1.26 23.55
CA ALA A 84 11.74 -2.53 22.95
C ALA A 84 11.03 -2.80 21.62
N LEU A 85 11.13 -1.85 20.70
CA LEU A 85 10.57 -1.97 19.35
C LEU A 85 11.60 -2.53 18.36
N SER A 86 11.12 -3.04 17.23
CA SER A 86 11.96 -3.72 16.25
C SER A 86 12.98 -2.81 15.58
N ASN A 87 12.54 -1.85 14.76
CA ASN A 87 13.33 -0.83 14.08
C ASN A 87 12.48 0.43 13.82
N PRO A 88 11.98 1.10 14.87
CA PRO A 88 10.95 2.16 14.73
C PRO A 88 11.45 3.40 13.97
N PHE A 89 12.76 3.64 13.95
CA PHE A 89 13.37 4.82 13.31
C PHE A 89 14.16 4.50 12.04
N PHE A 90 14.00 3.29 11.47
CA PHE A 90 14.65 2.96 10.21
C PHE A 90 13.92 3.62 9.04
N LEU A 91 14.38 4.78 8.60
CA LEU A 91 13.65 5.69 7.70
C LEU A 91 13.18 5.06 6.38
N SER A 92 13.92 4.10 5.83
CA SER A 92 13.51 3.44 4.58
C SER A 92 12.48 2.34 4.79
N HIS A 93 12.47 1.68 5.95
CA HIS A 93 11.54 0.59 6.28
C HIS A 93 11.25 0.58 7.80
N PRO A 94 10.47 1.54 8.31
CA PRO A 94 10.20 1.62 9.74
C PRO A 94 9.44 0.38 10.20
N ASN A 95 9.81 -0.14 11.36
CA ASN A 95 9.13 -1.26 11.99
C ASN A 95 8.95 -1.00 13.49
N ALA A 96 7.75 -0.54 13.86
CA ALA A 96 7.40 -0.28 15.24
C ALA A 96 6.82 -1.50 15.97
N LEU A 97 6.90 -2.72 15.40
CA LEU A 97 6.44 -3.93 16.09
C LEU A 97 7.19 -4.10 17.42
N PRO A 98 6.46 -4.26 18.54
CA PRO A 98 7.05 -4.62 19.81
C PRO A 98 7.79 -5.96 19.73
N LYS A 99 9.00 -6.02 20.30
CA LYS A 99 9.75 -7.27 20.50
C LYS A 99 9.22 -8.01 21.73
N ALA A 100 9.56 -9.30 21.85
CA ALA A 100 9.29 -10.07 23.06
C ALA A 100 9.81 -9.33 24.31
N GLY A 101 8.98 -9.25 25.35
CA GLY A 101 9.28 -8.52 26.58
C GLY A 101 9.05 -7.01 26.52
N SER A 102 8.58 -6.47 25.39
CA SER A 102 8.23 -5.05 25.30
C SER A 102 7.10 -4.68 26.28
N PRO A 103 7.18 -3.51 26.95
CA PRO A 103 6.09 -3.00 27.78
C PRO A 103 4.81 -2.72 26.98
N ALA A 104 4.90 -2.60 25.65
CA ALA A 104 3.74 -2.47 24.79
C ALA A 104 2.91 -3.76 24.70
N LEU A 105 3.53 -4.94 24.88
CA LEU A 105 2.86 -6.24 24.83
C LEU A 105 2.14 -6.64 26.13
N THR A 106 2.17 -5.80 27.17
CA THR A 106 1.61 -6.14 28.47
C THR A 106 0.69 -5.05 29.00
N GLY A 107 -0.44 -5.45 29.59
CA GLY A 107 -1.27 -4.60 30.45
C GLY A 107 -1.84 -3.33 29.79
N GLY A 108 -2.46 -3.44 28.62
CA GLY A 108 -3.42 -2.44 28.14
C GLY A 108 -4.83 -2.79 28.63
N ALA A 109 -5.60 -1.81 29.08
CA ALA A 109 -7.04 -2.03 29.25
C ALA A 109 -7.70 -2.14 27.87
N VAL A 110 -8.84 -2.85 27.81
CA VAL A 110 -9.65 -2.97 26.59
C VAL A 110 -9.86 -1.56 26.01
N PRO A 111 -9.55 -1.34 24.72
CA PRO A 111 -9.82 -0.08 24.05
C PRO A 111 -11.26 0.38 24.26
N PRO A 112 -11.56 1.68 24.14
CA PRO A 112 -12.94 2.12 24.07
C PRO A 112 -13.68 1.27 23.02
N GLY A 113 -14.82 0.67 23.38
CA GLY A 113 -15.64 -0.15 22.49
C GLY A 113 -16.38 0.70 21.45
N ASP A 114 -15.67 1.60 20.78
CA ASP A 114 -16.16 2.59 19.82
C ASP A 114 -16.11 2.09 18.37
N GLY A 115 -15.66 0.84 18.17
CA GLY A 115 -15.53 0.19 16.86
C GLY A 115 -14.29 0.61 16.07
N PHE A 116 -13.45 1.51 16.61
CA PHE A 116 -12.20 1.93 15.97
C PHE A 116 -11.04 0.99 16.29
N PHE A 117 -11.01 0.46 17.52
CA PHE A 117 -9.99 -0.48 17.97
C PHE A 117 -10.53 -1.92 18.03
N ASP A 118 -9.65 -2.90 17.85
CA ASP A 118 -9.97 -4.30 18.12
C ASP A 118 -10.33 -4.47 19.61
N ALA A 119 -11.59 -4.82 19.89
CA ALA A 119 -12.07 -4.99 21.26
C ALA A 119 -11.38 -6.14 22.01
N THR A 120 -10.65 -7.00 21.31
CA THR A 120 -9.87 -8.10 21.89
C THR A 120 -8.40 -7.73 22.14
N ALA A 121 -7.96 -6.55 21.69
CA ALA A 121 -6.61 -6.06 21.95
C ALA A 121 -6.43 -5.74 23.45
N THR A 122 -5.49 -6.40 24.11
CA THR A 122 -5.15 -6.16 25.54
C THR A 122 -3.76 -5.54 25.72
N PHE A 123 -3.25 -4.87 24.68
CA PHE A 123 -1.91 -4.30 24.62
C PHE A 123 -1.93 -2.78 24.44
N VAL A 124 -0.92 -2.12 25.01
CA VAL A 124 -0.74 -0.68 24.86
C VAL A 124 -0.20 -0.38 23.47
N GLY A 125 -0.77 0.64 22.81
CA GLY A 125 -0.40 1.01 21.44
C GLY A 125 -1.24 0.33 20.34
N ALA A 126 -2.11 -0.61 20.73
CA ALA A 126 -3.01 -1.33 19.80
C ALA A 126 -2.30 -1.97 18.58
N PHE A 127 -1.10 -2.55 18.78
CA PHE A 127 -0.32 -3.24 17.75
C PHE A 127 -0.94 -4.56 17.27
N GLY A 128 -0.93 -4.83 15.97
CA GLY A 128 -1.15 -6.21 15.47
C GLY A 128 -0.02 -7.15 15.90
N THR A 129 -0.29 -8.47 15.88
CA THR A 129 0.72 -9.51 16.19
C THR A 129 1.75 -9.69 15.07
N GLU A 130 1.38 -9.36 13.83
CA GLU A 130 2.19 -9.63 12.63
C GLU A 130 2.52 -8.37 11.84
N ASP A 131 1.63 -7.37 11.87
CA ASP A 131 1.78 -6.13 11.11
C ASP A 131 1.40 -4.93 11.98
N TRP A 132 2.39 -4.09 12.26
CA TRP A 132 2.19 -2.88 13.05
C TRP A 132 1.36 -1.83 12.32
N THR A 133 1.10 -1.96 11.01
CA THR A 133 0.28 -1.03 10.18
C THR A 133 -1.19 -1.43 10.05
N SER A 134 -1.51 -2.70 10.32
CA SER A 134 -2.81 -3.33 10.09
C SER A 134 -3.99 -2.74 10.89
N SER A 135 -3.70 -2.05 12.00
CA SER A 135 -4.73 -1.64 12.97
C SER A 135 -4.85 -0.12 13.20
N TRP A 136 -3.96 0.72 12.65
CA TRP A 136 -3.99 2.19 12.89
C TRP A 136 -4.06 3.06 11.62
N SER A 137 -3.67 2.53 10.45
CA SER A 137 -3.69 3.27 9.18
C SER A 137 -4.33 2.50 8.03
N THR A 138 -4.59 1.22 8.21
CA THR A 138 -5.36 0.46 7.24
C THR A 138 -6.80 0.93 7.34
N ILE A 139 -7.18 1.86 6.46
CA ILE A 139 -8.56 1.93 5.99
C ILE A 139 -8.81 0.55 5.42
N LYS A 140 -9.39 -0.35 6.23
CA LYS A 140 -9.97 -1.58 5.74
C LYS A 140 -11.16 -1.13 4.92
N MET A 141 -10.92 -0.74 3.67
CA MET A 141 -11.95 -0.77 2.65
C MET A 141 -12.34 -2.23 2.60
N THR A 142 -13.30 -2.60 3.44
CA THR A 142 -14.03 -3.84 3.27
C THR A 142 -14.70 -3.61 1.93
N PRO A 143 -14.26 -4.27 0.84
CA PRO A 143 -14.98 -4.11 -0.40
C PRO A 143 -16.42 -4.52 -0.06
N VAL A 144 -17.36 -3.58 -0.13
CA VAL A 144 -18.75 -3.97 -0.25
C VAL A 144 -18.77 -4.72 -1.56
N VAL A 145 -18.84 -6.04 -1.46
CA VAL A 145 -18.85 -6.91 -2.63
C VAL A 145 -20.19 -6.68 -3.31
N SER A 146 -20.30 -5.65 -4.14
CA SER A 146 -21.20 -5.64 -5.28
C SER A 146 -20.44 -6.31 -6.41
N SER A 147 -20.28 -7.63 -6.32
CA SER A 147 -19.56 -8.37 -7.36
C SER A 147 -20.32 -8.28 -8.68
N ILE A 148 -19.71 -7.62 -9.66
CA ILE A 148 -19.59 -8.20 -10.99
C ILE A 148 -18.13 -8.64 -11.07
N ASN A 149 -17.88 -9.91 -11.38
CA ASN A 149 -16.51 -10.43 -11.52
C ASN A 149 -15.83 -9.75 -12.72
N GLU A 150 -14.98 -8.77 -12.46
CA GLU A 150 -13.89 -8.45 -13.39
C GLU A 150 -12.64 -9.19 -12.92
N GLU A 151 -12.31 -10.24 -13.67
CA GLU A 151 -11.01 -10.90 -13.63
C GLU A 151 -9.95 -9.82 -13.92
N LEU A 152 -9.23 -9.39 -12.89
CA LEU A 152 -8.07 -8.52 -13.05
C LEU A 152 -7.02 -9.30 -13.85
N ALA A 153 -7.07 -9.16 -15.17
CA ALA A 153 -5.96 -9.48 -16.04
C ALA A 153 -4.81 -8.59 -15.59
N THR A 154 -3.94 -9.13 -14.74
CA THR A 154 -2.63 -8.57 -14.50
C THR A 154 -1.99 -8.44 -15.87
N THR A 155 -1.92 -7.22 -16.40
CA THR A 155 -1.17 -6.93 -17.62
C THR A 155 0.30 -7.09 -17.26
N GLN A 156 0.77 -8.34 -17.18
CA GLN A 156 2.17 -8.67 -17.03
C GLN A 156 2.88 -8.01 -18.21
N ILE A 157 3.63 -6.94 -17.92
CA ILE A 157 4.49 -6.31 -18.92
C ILE A 157 5.46 -7.39 -19.41
N PRO A 158 5.46 -7.75 -20.70
CA PRO A 158 6.30 -8.81 -21.19
C PRO A 158 7.78 -8.46 -21.00
N ALA A 159 8.59 -9.41 -20.55
CA ALA A 159 10.02 -9.19 -20.39
C ALA A 159 10.78 -9.09 -21.72
N LYS A 160 10.17 -9.57 -22.83
CA LYS A 160 10.81 -9.68 -24.15
C LYS A 160 9.86 -9.30 -25.28
N PHE A 161 10.44 -8.83 -26.38
CA PHE A 161 9.72 -8.64 -27.64
C PHE A 161 9.56 -9.98 -28.36
N GLU A 162 8.32 -10.42 -28.54
CA GLU A 162 8.01 -11.74 -29.09
C GLU A 162 6.84 -11.68 -30.08
N LEU A 163 6.91 -12.49 -31.12
CA LEU A 163 5.81 -12.73 -32.07
C LEU A 163 5.48 -14.22 -32.00
N SER A 164 4.26 -14.55 -31.58
CA SER A 164 3.78 -15.93 -31.50
C SER A 164 3.34 -16.43 -32.88
N GLN A 165 3.30 -17.76 -33.05
CA GLN A 165 2.63 -18.35 -34.19
C GLN A 165 1.15 -17.99 -34.14
N ASN A 166 0.57 -17.63 -35.28
CA ASN A 166 -0.86 -17.39 -35.39
C ASN A 166 -1.64 -18.66 -35.01
N TYR A 167 -2.77 -18.51 -34.31
CA TYR A 167 -3.63 -19.61 -33.93
C TYR A 167 -5.11 -19.29 -34.25
N PRO A 168 -5.87 -20.25 -34.83
CA PRO A 168 -5.39 -21.54 -35.36
C PRO A 168 -4.40 -21.40 -36.52
N ASN A 169 -3.62 -22.44 -36.84
CA ASN A 169 -2.80 -22.53 -38.06
C ASN A 169 -2.50 -24.01 -38.40
N PRO A 170 -2.83 -24.53 -39.60
CA PRO A 170 -3.54 -23.85 -40.69
C PRO A 170 -4.91 -23.33 -40.27
N PHE A 171 -5.32 -22.18 -40.80
CA PHE A 171 -6.57 -21.51 -40.43
C PHE A 171 -7.50 -21.34 -41.63
N ASN A 172 -8.79 -21.23 -41.35
CA ASN A 172 -9.83 -20.98 -42.34
C ASN A 172 -10.96 -20.16 -41.69
N PRO A 173 -11.32 -18.95 -42.18
CA PRO A 173 -10.49 -17.90 -42.79
C PRO A 173 -9.96 -16.90 -41.75
N ALA A 174 -10.20 -17.14 -40.45
CA ALA A 174 -9.84 -16.24 -39.37
C ALA A 174 -8.74 -16.84 -38.47
N THR A 175 -7.81 -16.01 -38.03
CA THR A 175 -6.74 -16.37 -37.09
C THR A 175 -6.43 -15.21 -36.15
N THR A 176 -5.89 -15.52 -34.98
CA THR A 176 -5.31 -14.52 -34.07
C THR A 176 -3.80 -14.50 -34.21
N ILE A 177 -3.21 -13.31 -34.38
CA ILE A 177 -1.76 -13.06 -34.32
C ILE A 177 -1.47 -12.41 -32.97
N ARG A 178 -0.65 -13.07 -32.15
CA ARG A 178 -0.25 -12.58 -30.82
C ARG A 178 1.19 -12.06 -30.86
N PHE A 179 1.43 -10.88 -30.29
CA PHE A 179 2.78 -10.36 -30.07
C PHE A 179 2.88 -9.66 -28.71
N SER A 180 4.11 -9.57 -28.20
CA SER A 180 4.43 -8.98 -26.90
C SER A 180 5.41 -7.83 -27.09
N LEU A 181 5.13 -6.70 -26.43
CA LEU A 181 5.92 -5.48 -26.49
C LEU A 181 6.44 -5.14 -25.08
N PRO A 182 7.77 -5.21 -24.82
CA PRO A 182 8.34 -4.94 -23.50
C PRO A 182 8.41 -3.45 -23.16
N GLN A 183 8.37 -2.57 -24.16
CA GLN A 183 8.47 -1.12 -24.00
C GLN A 183 7.56 -0.41 -25.00
N ALA A 184 6.84 0.61 -24.56
CA ALA A 184 5.95 1.39 -25.41
C ALA A 184 6.66 1.98 -26.63
N GLY A 185 5.98 2.05 -27.77
CA GLY A 185 6.59 2.48 -29.03
C GLY A 185 5.67 2.39 -30.25
N ALA A 186 6.18 2.85 -31.39
CA ALA A 186 5.49 2.71 -32.67
C ALA A 186 5.55 1.25 -33.14
N VAL A 187 4.40 0.65 -33.39
CA VAL A 187 4.24 -0.74 -33.84
C VAL A 187 3.59 -0.77 -35.21
N LYS A 188 4.15 -1.60 -36.10
CA LYS A 188 3.58 -1.91 -37.42
C LYS A 188 3.49 -3.42 -37.62
N LEU A 189 2.28 -3.96 -37.76
CA LEU A 189 2.03 -5.36 -38.10
C LEU A 189 1.48 -5.44 -39.53
N THR A 190 2.26 -6.02 -40.43
CA THR A 190 1.93 -6.09 -41.86
C THR A 190 1.89 -7.53 -42.35
N VAL A 191 0.91 -7.86 -43.18
CA VAL A 191 0.77 -9.16 -43.85
C VAL A 191 1.17 -9.03 -45.31
N TYR A 192 1.93 -10.00 -45.81
CA TYR A 192 2.48 -10.09 -47.15
C TYR A 192 2.11 -11.42 -47.80
N ASN A 193 2.05 -11.43 -49.13
CA ASN A 193 2.02 -12.68 -49.90
C ASN A 193 3.44 -13.23 -50.15
N LEU A 194 3.55 -14.40 -50.78
CA LEU A 194 4.85 -15.01 -51.11
C LEU A 194 5.73 -14.18 -52.06
N LEU A 195 5.14 -13.24 -52.80
CA LEU A 195 5.86 -12.32 -53.68
C LEU A 195 6.37 -11.08 -52.93
N GLY A 196 6.14 -10.99 -51.62
CA GLY A 196 6.53 -9.85 -50.79
C GLY A 196 5.63 -8.61 -50.94
N GLN A 197 4.49 -8.74 -51.64
CA GLN A 197 3.53 -7.65 -51.77
C GLN A 197 2.72 -7.52 -50.47
N VAL A 198 2.50 -6.28 -50.03
CA VAL A 198 1.65 -5.99 -48.86
C VAL A 198 0.21 -6.34 -49.21
N VAL A 199 -0.37 -7.25 -48.43
CA VAL A 199 -1.77 -7.63 -48.52
C VAL A 199 -2.61 -6.70 -47.65
N THR A 200 -2.17 -6.48 -46.40
CA THR A 200 -2.84 -5.57 -45.46
C THR A 200 -1.91 -5.17 -44.32
N THR A 201 -2.19 -4.05 -43.67
CA THR A 201 -1.54 -3.62 -42.43
C THR A 201 -2.57 -3.69 -41.31
N LEU A 202 -2.35 -4.56 -40.33
CA LEU A 202 -3.30 -4.84 -39.24
C LEU A 202 -3.12 -3.87 -38.07
N VAL A 203 -1.90 -3.40 -37.86
CA VAL A 203 -1.56 -2.41 -36.82
C VAL A 203 -0.58 -1.41 -37.43
N ASN A 204 -0.81 -0.11 -37.21
CA ASN A 204 0.12 0.95 -37.55
C ASN A 204 -0.08 2.14 -36.60
N GLY A 205 0.73 2.21 -35.54
CA GLY A 205 0.66 3.32 -34.59
C GLY A 205 1.33 3.02 -33.25
N TYR A 206 1.23 3.97 -32.33
CA TYR A 206 1.80 3.84 -30.98
C TYR A 206 1.04 2.81 -30.15
N ARG A 207 1.76 2.01 -29.36
CA ARG A 207 1.23 1.05 -28.40
C ARG A 207 2.04 1.10 -27.11
N GLU A 208 1.35 0.92 -25.98
CA GLU A 208 1.96 0.78 -24.66
C GLU A 208 2.68 -0.57 -24.51
N ALA A 209 3.49 -0.73 -23.46
CA ALA A 209 4.07 -2.04 -23.15
C ALA A 209 2.96 -3.04 -22.76
N GLY A 210 2.97 -4.23 -23.35
CA GLY A 210 1.92 -5.22 -23.14
C GLY A 210 1.91 -6.34 -24.18
N THR A 211 1.01 -7.31 -24.00
CA THR A 211 0.72 -8.36 -24.99
C THR A 211 -0.55 -8.00 -25.76
N TYR A 212 -0.50 -8.15 -27.08
CA TYR A 212 -1.58 -7.83 -27.98
C TYR A 212 -2.00 -9.04 -28.80
N ASN A 213 -3.32 -9.22 -28.94
CA ASN A 213 -3.94 -10.20 -29.82
C ASN A 213 -4.63 -9.44 -30.95
N VAL A 214 -4.25 -9.73 -32.20
CA VAL A 214 -4.79 -9.09 -33.39
C VAL A 214 -5.50 -10.13 -34.24
N ASN A 215 -6.81 -9.96 -34.42
CA ASN A 215 -7.60 -10.83 -35.27
C ASN A 215 -7.40 -10.45 -36.73
N TRP A 216 -7.21 -11.45 -37.58
CA TRP A 216 -7.14 -11.28 -39.02
C TRP A 216 -8.13 -12.22 -39.71
N ASP A 217 -9.05 -11.63 -40.48
CA ASP A 217 -9.97 -12.33 -41.35
C ASP A 217 -9.48 -12.21 -42.81
N ALA A 218 -9.24 -13.36 -43.42
CA ALA A 218 -8.72 -13.52 -44.76
C ALA A 218 -9.75 -14.13 -45.74
N SER A 219 -11.05 -14.05 -45.43
CA SER A 219 -12.14 -14.65 -46.23
C SER A 219 -12.09 -14.28 -47.73
N ASN A 220 -11.69 -13.05 -48.04
CA ASN A 220 -11.58 -12.53 -49.40
C ASN A 220 -10.25 -12.87 -50.10
N LEU A 221 -9.35 -13.63 -49.48
CA LEU A 221 -8.05 -13.99 -50.03
C LEU A 221 -8.02 -15.44 -50.55
N SER A 222 -7.07 -15.75 -51.43
CA SER A 222 -6.87 -17.11 -51.98
C SER A 222 -6.15 -18.03 -50.98
N THR A 223 -6.47 -19.32 -50.99
CA THR A 223 -5.69 -20.35 -50.28
C THR A 223 -4.20 -20.24 -50.63
N GLY A 224 -3.33 -20.32 -49.62
CA GLY A 224 -1.89 -20.16 -49.83
C GLY A 224 -1.11 -19.83 -48.58
N ILE A 225 0.18 -19.52 -48.77
CA ILE A 225 1.09 -19.11 -47.70
C ILE A 225 1.14 -17.59 -47.65
N TYR A 226 1.04 -17.06 -46.44
CA TYR A 226 1.19 -15.65 -46.13
C TYR A 226 2.28 -15.45 -45.09
N ILE A 227 2.90 -14.28 -45.11
CA ILE A 227 3.96 -13.89 -44.17
C ILE A 227 3.47 -12.68 -43.39
N TYR A 228 3.65 -12.66 -42.09
CA TYR A 228 3.35 -11.50 -41.26
C TYR A 228 4.60 -11.05 -40.51
N ARG A 229 4.77 -9.74 -40.44
CA ARG A 229 5.92 -9.09 -39.83
C ARG A 229 5.45 -8.03 -38.86
N VAL A 230 5.96 -8.08 -37.63
CA VAL A 230 5.78 -7.02 -36.63
C VAL A 230 7.10 -6.25 -36.49
N GLU A 231 7.02 -4.94 -36.60
CA GLU A 231 8.11 -3.99 -36.40
C GLU A 231 7.77 -3.10 -35.21
N ALA A 232 8.67 -2.98 -34.24
CA ALA A 232 8.51 -2.09 -33.09
C ALA A 232 9.88 -1.60 -32.61
N ASN A 233 10.04 -0.28 -32.47
CA ASN A 233 11.32 0.35 -32.11
C ASN A 233 12.46 -0.16 -33.01
N SER A 234 13.50 -0.77 -32.44
CA SER A 234 14.63 -1.37 -33.17
C SER A 234 14.45 -2.87 -33.47
N PHE A 235 13.28 -3.46 -33.17
CA PHE A 235 13.02 -4.88 -33.33
C PHE A 235 12.09 -5.17 -34.51
N SER A 236 12.31 -6.32 -35.15
CA SER A 236 11.48 -6.80 -36.24
C SER A 236 11.43 -8.33 -36.20
N LEU A 237 10.24 -8.91 -36.10
CA LEU A 237 10.02 -10.35 -36.11
C LEU A 237 9.05 -10.74 -37.22
N THR A 238 9.31 -11.87 -37.86
CA THR A 238 8.55 -12.37 -39.01
C THR A 238 8.17 -13.83 -38.81
N LYS A 239 6.95 -14.19 -39.20
CA LYS A 239 6.47 -15.58 -39.23
C LYS A 239 5.61 -15.82 -40.47
N LYS A 240 5.43 -17.10 -40.82
CA LYS A 240 4.58 -17.54 -41.93
C LYS A 240 3.31 -18.20 -41.40
N MET A 241 2.24 -18.16 -42.19
CA MET A 241 0.96 -18.80 -41.90
C MET A 241 0.36 -19.39 -43.18
N THR A 242 -0.47 -20.42 -43.03
CA THR A 242 -1.11 -21.11 -44.14
C THR A 242 -2.63 -20.94 -44.06
N LEU A 243 -3.21 -20.32 -45.08
CA LEU A 243 -4.65 -20.17 -45.24
C LEU A 243 -5.19 -21.37 -46.03
N LEU A 244 -6.16 -22.09 -45.46
CA LEU A 244 -6.95 -23.12 -46.13
C LEU A 244 -8.37 -22.60 -46.38
N LYS A 245 -9.00 -23.02 -47.47
CA LYS A 245 -10.43 -22.81 -47.74
C LYS A 245 -11.15 -24.14 -47.68
#